data_AF-A0A966YBD9-F1
#
_entry.id   AF-A0A966YBD9-F1
#
_cell.length_a   1.000
_cell.length_b   1.000
_cell.length_c   1.000
_cell.angle_alpha   90.00
_cell.angle_beta   90.00
_cell.angle_gamma   90.00
#
_symmetry.space_group_name_H-M   'P 1'
#
loop_
_entity.id
_entity.type
_entity.pdbx_description
1 polymer ?
#
loop_
_entity_poly.entity_id
_entity_poly.type
_entity_poly.pdbx_seq_one_letter_code
_entity_poly.pdbx_strand_id
1 'polypeptide(L)' 'MGKDINESWLRCISEGLDPFNDPKQSVISSIELKEIKERNESIRRIIIPELELLYSQIAGTNFMVAYSDEKGLVLDTIY' A
#
# COMPACT_ATOMS: atom_id res chain seq x y z
N MET A 1 -3.61 23.12 8.21
CA MET A 1 -3.72 21.95 7.33
C MET A 1 -2.94 22.27 6.06
N GLY A 2 -2.00 21.42 5.64
CA GLY A 2 -1.10 21.72 4.52
C GLY A 2 -1.87 21.84 3.20
N LYS A 3 -1.40 22.70 2.29
CA LYS A 3 -1.97 22.91 0.95
C LYS A 3 -2.19 21.58 0.20
N ASP A 4 -1.23 20.66 0.31
CA ASP A 4 -1.25 19.37 -0.37
C ASP A 4 -2.40 18.45 0.09
N ILE A 5 -2.75 18.50 1.38
CA ILE A 5 -3.87 17.73 1.93
C ILE A 5 -5.19 18.24 1.34
N ASN A 6 -5.36 19.56 1.29
CA ASN A 6 -6.56 20.18 0.73
C ASN A 6 -6.72 19.82 -0.75
N GLU A 7 -5.65 19.95 -1.54
CA GLU A 7 -5.68 19.58 -2.96
C GLU A 7 -5.98 18.08 -3.17
N SER A 8 -5.44 17.20 -2.33
CA SER A 8 -5.76 15.77 -2.38
C SER A 8 -7.23 15.49 -2.09
N TRP A 9 -7.81 16.16 -1.09
CA TRP A 9 -9.22 15.98 -0.75
C TRP A 9 -10.14 16.46 -1.87
N LEU A 10 -9.83 17.60 -2.49
CA LEU A 10 -10.58 18.10 -3.64
C LEU A 10 -10.59 17.09 -4.80
N ARG A 11 -9.44 16.46 -5.10
CA ARG A 11 -9.36 15.39 -6.12
C ARG A 11 -10.21 14.18 -5.76
N CYS A 12 -10.16 13.72 -4.51
CA CYS A 12 -10.97 12.57 -4.08
C CYS A 12 -12.47 12.84 -4.27
N ILE A 13 -12.94 14.04 -3.87
CA ILE A 13 -14.34 14.42 -4.03
C ILE A 13 -14.72 14.54 -5.52
N SER A 14 -13.85 15.11 -6.37
CA SER A 14 -14.13 15.21 -7.81
C SER A 14 -14.22 13.87 -8.52
N GLU A 15 -13.48 12.86 -8.04
CA GLU A 15 -13.54 11.47 -8.55
C GLU A 15 -14.72 10.67 -7.97
N GLY A 16 -15.58 11.29 -7.16
CA GLY A 16 -16.77 10.67 -6.61
C GLY A 16 -16.51 9.77 -5.40
N LEU A 17 -15.42 10.00 -4.67
CA LEU A 17 -15.22 9.36 -3.38
C LEU A 17 -16.27 9.88 -2.39
N ASP A 18 -17.14 8.97 -1.92
CA ASP A 18 -18.12 9.26 -0.88
C ASP A 18 -17.60 8.73 0.47
N PRO A 19 -17.31 9.61 1.45
CA PRO A 19 -16.80 9.21 2.76
C PRO A 19 -17.83 8.48 3.63
N PHE A 20 -19.11 8.46 3.23
CA PHE A 20 -20.19 7.80 3.98
C PHE A 20 -20.59 6.44 3.40
N ASN A 21 -20.06 6.06 2.23
CA ASN A 21 -20.28 4.75 1.65
C ASN A 21 -19.16 3.77 2.01
N ASP A 22 -19.47 2.47 1.86
CA ASP A 22 -18.45 1.45 1.97
C ASP A 22 -17.34 1.67 0.92
N PRO A 23 -16.07 1.51 1.34
CA PRO A 23 -14.95 1.65 0.41
C PRO A 23 -15.08 0.60 -0.69
N LYS A 24 -14.88 1.03 -1.94
CA LYS A 24 -14.79 0.10 -3.06
C LYS A 24 -13.63 -0.85 -2.82
N GLN A 25 -13.93 -2.14 -2.74
CA GLN A 25 -12.91 -3.17 -2.58
C GLN A 25 -12.12 -3.28 -3.90
N SER A 26 -10.91 -2.74 -3.94
CA SER A 26 -10.01 -2.86 -5.08
C SER A 26 -9.02 -3.99 -4.81
N VAL A 27 -9.49 -5.23 -5.02
CA VAL A 27 -8.69 -6.44 -4.79
C VAL A 27 -8.48 -7.12 -6.14
N ILE A 28 -7.23 -7.42 -6.45
CA ILE A 28 -6.85 -8.19 -7.63
C ILE A 28 -6.86 -9.68 -7.31
N SER A 29 -6.92 -10.52 -8.34
CA SER A 29 -6.83 -11.96 -8.15
C SER A 29 -5.44 -12.38 -7.63
N SER A 30 -5.37 -13.54 -6.98
CA SER A 30 -4.09 -14.12 -6.52
C SER A 30 -3.13 -14.40 -7.68
N ILE A 31 -3.66 -14.66 -8.88
CA ILE A 31 -2.87 -14.90 -10.09
C ILE A 31 -2.20 -13.60 -10.53
N GLU A 32 -2.97 -12.52 -10.67
CA GLU A 32 -2.43 -11.19 -11.01
C GLU A 32 -1.41 -10.72 -9.97
N LEU A 33 -1.70 -10.93 -8.68
CA LEU A 33 -0.76 -10.57 -7.61
C LEU A 33 0.57 -11.31 -7.75
N LYS A 34 0.52 -12.62 -8.06
CA LYS A 34 1.72 -13.43 -8.29
C LYS A 34 2.53 -12.89 -9.47
N GLU A 35 1.88 -12.63 -10.60
CA GLU A 35 2.55 -12.09 -11.80
C GLU A 35 3.21 -10.73 -11.51
N ILE A 36 2.55 -9.85 -10.75
CA ILE A 36 3.12 -8.55 -10.38
C ILE A 36 4.31 -8.72 -9.43
N LYS A 37 4.22 -9.65 -8.46
CA LYS A 37 5.34 -9.98 -7.57
C LYS A 37 6.54 -10.55 -8.31
N GLU A 38 6.32 -11.36 -9.34
CA GLU A 38 7.37 -11.90 -10.20
C GLU A 38 8.01 -10.79 -11.04
N ARG A 39 7.22 -9.88 -11.61
CA ARG A 39 7.77 -8.71 -12.33
C ARG A 39 8.59 -7.79 -11.44
N ASN A 40 8.23 -7.69 -10.15
CA ASN A 40 8.95 -6.87 -9.16
C ASN A 40 10.00 -7.67 -8.37
N GLU A 41 10.36 -8.89 -8.77
CA GLU A 41 11.21 -9.76 -7.96
C GLU A 41 12.57 -9.12 -7.62
N SER A 42 13.20 -8.46 -8.59
CA SER A 42 14.52 -7.84 -8.43
C SER A 42 14.56 -6.80 -7.31
N ILE A 43 13.57 -5.90 -7.28
CA ILE A 43 13.45 -4.87 -6.24
C ILE A 43 12.94 -5.48 -4.93
N ARG A 44 12.00 -6.44 -4.98
CA ARG A 44 11.45 -7.11 -3.80
C ARG A 44 12.53 -7.82 -2.98
N ARG A 45 13.56 -8.39 -3.62
CA ARG A 45 14.71 -9.00 -2.92
C ARG A 45 15.47 -8.02 -2.03
N ILE A 46 15.45 -6.72 -2.34
CA ILE A 46 16.08 -5.66 -1.54
C ILE A 46 15.10 -5.14 -0.48
N ILE A 47 13.84 -4.97 -0.88
CA ILE A 47 12.81 -4.37 -0.04
C ILE A 47 12.39 -5.27 1.13
N ILE A 48 12.28 -6.59 0.92
CA ILE A 48 11.81 -7.52 1.96
C ILE A 48 12.70 -7.48 3.23
N PRO A 49 14.05 -7.57 3.15
CA PRO A 49 14.90 -7.41 4.32
C PRO A 49 14.72 -6.07 5.06
N GLU A 50 14.53 -4.97 4.33
CA GLU A 50 14.29 -3.65 4.93
C GLU A 50 12.93 -3.58 5.64
N LEU A 51 11.89 -4.24 5.09
CA LEU A 51 10.59 -4.37 5.74
C LEU A 51 10.69 -5.14 7.06
N GLU A 52 11.42 -6.26 7.05
CA GLU A 52 11.65 -7.09 8.25
C GLU A 52 12.44 -6.31 9.30
N LEU A 53 13.47 -5.58 8.89
CA LEU A 53 14.26 -4.73 9.78
C LEU A 53 13.39 -3.63 10.40
N LEU A 54 12.61 -2.90 9.58
CA LEU A 54 11.72 -1.86 10.07
C LEU A 54 10.68 -2.43 11.05
N TYR A 55 10.08 -3.58 10.72
CA TYR A 55 9.14 -4.25 11.59
C TYR A 55 9.79 -4.63 12.94
N SER A 56 11.01 -5.15 12.93
CA SER A 56 11.72 -5.52 14.17
C SER A 56 11.94 -4.34 15.13
N GLN A 57 12.06 -3.12 14.61
CA GLN A 57 12.26 -1.89 15.38
C GLN A 57 10.96 -1.37 16.02
N ILE A 58 9.82 -1.72 15.44
CA ILE A 58 8.49 -1.35 15.92
C ILE A 58 7.73 -2.55 16.50
N ALA A 59 8.40 -3.69 16.67
CA ALA A 59 7.79 -4.91 17.18
C ALA A 59 7.14 -4.66 18.55
N GLY A 60 5.90 -5.14 18.72
CA GLY A 60 5.09 -4.87 19.91
C GLY A 60 4.24 -3.61 19.83
N THR A 61 4.31 -2.86 18.73
CA THR A 61 3.30 -1.87 18.36
C THR A 61 2.23 -2.54 17.48
N ASN A 62 0.97 -2.14 17.59
CA ASN A 62 -0.12 -2.66 16.73
C ASN A 62 -0.06 -2.08 15.29
N PHE A 63 1.14 -1.95 14.73
CA PHE A 63 1.37 -1.38 13.41
C PHE A 63 1.76 -2.46 12.40
N MET A 64 1.33 -2.26 11.16
CA MET A 64 1.70 -3.09 10.01
C MET A 64 2.70 -2.32 9.14
N VAL A 65 3.67 -3.02 8.59
CA VAL A 65 4.54 -2.49 7.53
C VAL A 65 4.12 -3.09 6.19
N ALA A 66 4.04 -2.26 5.15
CA ALA A 66 3.65 -2.69 3.81
C ALA A 66 4.58 -2.11 2.74
N TYR A 67 4.76 -2.87 1.67
CA TYR A 67 5.39 -2.43 0.43
C TYR A 67 4.35 -2.41 -0.70
N SER A 68 4.33 -1.31 -1.46
CA SER A 68 3.52 -1.17 -2.67
C SER A 68 4.37 -0.79 -3.88
N ASP A 69 3.90 -1.15 -5.06
CA ASP A 69 4.48 -0.68 -6.32
C ASP A 69 4.16 0.80 -6.60
N GLU A 70 4.63 1.31 -7.74
CA GLU A 70 4.43 2.71 -8.16
C GLU A 70 2.96 3.08 -8.43
N LYS A 71 2.08 2.09 -8.54
CA LYS A 71 0.64 2.27 -8.74
C LYS A 71 -0.14 2.20 -7.43
N GLY A 72 0.55 1.97 -6.31
CA GLY A 72 -0.07 1.82 -5.00
C GLY A 72 -0.67 0.43 -4.75
N LEU A 73 -0.35 -0.58 -5.57
CA LEU A 73 -0.75 -1.95 -5.29
C LEU A 73 0.14 -2.53 -4.18
N VAL A 74 -0.46 -2.96 -3.09
CA VAL A 74 0.26 -3.60 -1.98
C VAL A 74 0.72 -4.99 -2.40
N LEU A 75 2.04 -5.20 -2.35
CA LEU A 75 2.67 -6.47 -2.70
C LEU A 75 2.99 -7.29 -1.46
N ASP A 76 3.62 -6.70 -0.44
CA ASP A 76 4.05 -7.44 0.74
C ASP A 76 3.64 -6.70 2.01
N THR A 77 3.30 -7.46 3.05
CA THR A 77 2.88 -6.96 4.37
C THR A 77 3.50 -7.80 5.47
N ILE A 78 3.84 -7.15 6.59
CA ILE A 78 4.29 -7.79 7.84
C ILE A 78 3.47 -7.18 8.98
N TYR A 79 2.97 -8.06 9.86
CA TYR A 79 2.10 -7.76 10.99
C TYR A 79 2.75 -8.20 12.28
#